data_AF-A0A9P5KZV1-F1
#
_entry.id   AF-A0A9P5KZV1-F1
#
_cell.length_a   1.000
_cell.length_b   1.000
_cell.length_c   1.000
_cell.angle_alpha   90.00
_cell.angle_beta   90.00
_cell.angle_gamma   90.00
#
_symmetry.space_group_name_H-M   'P 1'
#
loop_
_entity.id
_entity.type
_entity.pdbx_description
1 polymer ?
#
loop_
_entity_poly.entity_id
_entity_poly.type
_entity_poly.pdbx_seq_one_letter_code
_entity_poly.pdbx_strand_id
1 'polypeptide(L)'
;MKIWWSILLHDRWSSLAYGTPPHIRRSQYDVPLPIPGYLSDWERDHEANAVFIELMNLTDVLDHCLEQVYTIRTETQGSSKNLELELNKWVDSLTGDIRKIIIRGSNLNIPGASNLRLAYLATRLLLWRIDLDRERQAPGTNAEQMANRVMEARRTAEDIVVLVQELGEAQLGDYWLPVVAFTFSATVTFLIRCALETEQAAGLAQSGSLRMASDLLDSLRSHHKNFGWDLGDICLAQHSDVIDKLLKSEPPIESSGETNVELRQNFVPDMAFIDDMFPSTWDILQIME
;
A
#
# COMPACT_ATOMS: atom_id res chain seq x y z
N MET A 1 3.43 -2.15 29.63
CA MET A 1 2.38 -2.00 28.61
C MET A 1 2.93 -1.46 27.29
N LYS A 2 3.63 -0.31 27.28
CA LYS A 2 4.23 0.28 26.06
C LYS A 2 5.03 -0.69 25.18
N ILE A 3 5.91 -1.50 25.78
CA ILE A 3 6.70 -2.52 25.06
C ILE A 3 5.78 -3.53 24.32
N TRP A 4 4.68 -3.94 24.94
CA TRP A 4 3.75 -4.90 24.34
C TRP A 4 3.09 -4.33 23.09
N TRP A 5 2.64 -3.07 23.13
CA TRP A 5 2.07 -2.41 21.95
C TRP A 5 3.09 -2.26 20.83
N SER A 6 4.35 -1.93 21.14
CA SER A 6 5.42 -1.91 20.14
C SER A 6 5.63 -3.29 19.50
N ILE A 7 5.60 -4.37 20.28
CA ILE A 7 5.71 -5.74 19.75
C ILE A 7 4.54 -6.06 18.80
N LEU A 8 3.30 -5.77 19.21
CA LEU A 8 2.12 -5.97 18.36
C LEU A 8 2.19 -5.15 17.07
N LEU A 9 2.60 -3.88 17.18
CA LEU A 9 2.82 -3.00 16.03
C LEU A 9 3.81 -3.65 15.07
N HIS A 10 4.99 -4.04 15.54
CA HIS A 10 5.99 -4.67 14.69
C HIS A 10 5.50 -5.99 14.08
N ASP A 11 4.83 -6.86 14.83
CA ASP A 11 4.33 -8.13 14.31
C ASP A 11 3.37 -7.90 13.13
N ARG A 12 2.37 -7.01 13.28
CA ARG A 12 1.38 -6.76 12.21
C ARG A 12 1.96 -6.07 10.99
N TRP A 13 2.73 -5.01 11.20
CA TRP A 13 3.28 -4.24 10.07
C TRP A 13 4.39 -5.02 9.35
N SER A 14 5.15 -5.86 10.06
CA SER A 14 6.09 -6.80 9.43
C SER A 14 5.36 -7.89 8.65
N SER A 15 4.26 -8.43 9.19
CA SER A 15 3.41 -9.38 8.47
C SER A 15 2.85 -8.81 7.17
N LEU A 16 2.45 -7.53 7.16
CA LEU A 16 2.05 -6.85 5.94
C LEU A 16 3.22 -6.71 4.95
N ALA A 17 4.37 -6.25 5.43
CA ALA A 17 5.54 -5.96 4.60
C ALA A 17 6.16 -7.22 3.97
N TYR A 18 6.26 -8.31 4.74
CA TYR A 18 6.97 -9.53 4.34
C TYR A 18 6.06 -10.64 3.80
N GLY A 19 4.73 -10.47 3.88
CA GLY A 19 3.79 -11.50 3.42
C GLY A 19 3.78 -12.76 4.29
N THR A 20 4.07 -12.64 5.59
CA THR A 20 4.02 -13.75 6.56
C THR A 20 2.90 -13.57 7.60
N PRO A 21 2.18 -14.64 8.00
CA PRO A 21 1.10 -14.51 9.00
C PRO A 21 1.56 -13.85 10.30
N PRO A 22 0.71 -13.06 10.98
CA PRO A 22 1.01 -12.56 12.33
C PRO A 22 1.32 -13.71 13.28
N HIS A 23 2.37 -13.57 14.08
CA HIS A 23 2.79 -14.60 15.03
C HIS A 23 1.99 -14.55 16.31
N ILE A 24 1.55 -13.36 16.73
CA ILE A 24 0.84 -13.15 17.99
C ILE A 24 -0.65 -13.03 17.72
N ARG A 25 -1.45 -14.05 18.09
CA ARG A 25 -2.90 -14.03 17.92
C ARG A 25 -3.60 -13.34 19.08
N ARG A 26 -4.78 -12.76 18.84
CA ARG A 26 -5.60 -12.11 19.90
C ARG A 26 -5.92 -13.03 21.08
N SER A 27 -6.00 -14.34 20.86
CA SER A 27 -6.25 -15.32 21.92
C SER A 27 -5.04 -15.59 22.85
N GLN A 28 -3.87 -15.03 22.54
CA GLN A 28 -2.61 -15.29 23.26
C GLN A 28 -2.23 -14.16 24.23
N TYR A 29 -3.03 -13.11 24.33
CA TYR A 29 -2.78 -11.99 25.23
C TYR A 29 -4.06 -11.28 25.66
N ASP A 30 -3.99 -10.55 26.77
CA ASP A 30 -5.10 -9.82 27.40
C ASP A 30 -4.80 -8.32 27.57
N VAL A 31 -3.71 -7.83 26.99
CA VAL A 31 -3.30 -6.42 27.06
C VAL A 31 -4.28 -5.55 26.25
N PRO A 32 -4.95 -4.57 26.88
CA PRO A 32 -5.89 -3.69 26.18
C PRO A 32 -5.17 -2.70 25.25
N LEU A 33 -5.92 -2.12 24.32
CA LEU A 33 -5.46 -0.99 23.51
C LEU A 33 -5.05 0.20 24.40
N PRO A 34 -4.08 1.03 23.96
CA PRO A 34 -3.66 2.19 24.72
C PRO A 34 -4.79 3.20 24.87
N ILE A 35 -4.92 3.75 26.08
CA ILE A 35 -5.77 4.91 26.38
C ILE A 35 -4.89 6.03 26.92
N PRO A 36 -5.34 7.31 26.90
CA PRO A 36 -4.52 8.44 27.33
C PRO A 36 -3.87 8.25 28.70
N GLY A 37 -4.60 7.70 29.68
CA GLY A 37 -4.09 7.48 31.04
C GLY A 37 -3.00 6.40 31.20
N TYR A 38 -2.62 5.69 30.13
CA TYR A 38 -1.49 4.75 30.15
C TYR A 38 -0.20 5.34 29.55
N LEU A 39 -0.27 6.55 28.99
CA LEU A 39 0.83 7.20 28.30
C LEU A 39 1.43 8.31 29.18
N SER A 40 2.35 9.09 28.61
CA SER A 40 2.98 10.20 29.33
C SER A 40 1.95 11.27 29.63
N ASP A 41 1.85 11.73 30.88
CA ASP A 41 0.94 12.82 31.27
C ASP A 41 1.53 14.21 30.97
N TRP A 42 2.70 14.27 30.35
CA TRP A 42 3.33 15.54 29.99
C TRP A 42 2.54 16.20 28.87
N GLU A 43 2.13 17.45 29.07
CA GLU A 43 1.31 18.19 28.09
C GLU A 43 1.93 18.21 26.69
N ARG A 44 3.27 18.27 26.61
CA ARG A 44 4.02 18.27 25.34
C ARG A 44 3.87 16.97 24.54
N ASP A 45 3.55 15.86 25.20
CA ASP A 45 3.43 14.55 24.56
C ASP A 45 1.98 14.23 24.17
N HIS A 46 1.01 15.10 24.51
CA HIS A 46 -0.41 14.81 24.37
C HIS A 46 -0.82 14.51 22.91
N GLU A 47 -0.33 15.30 21.95
CA GLU A 47 -0.63 15.10 20.53
C GLU A 47 0.04 13.83 19.98
N ALA A 48 1.30 13.58 20.34
CA ALA A 48 2.04 12.38 19.94
C ALA A 48 1.41 11.11 20.54
N ASN A 49 0.93 11.18 21.79
CA ASN A 49 0.19 10.11 22.44
C ASN A 49 -1.12 9.81 21.69
N ALA A 50 -1.85 10.84 21.24
CA ALA A 50 -3.06 10.66 20.45
C ALA A 50 -2.77 9.99 19.10
N VAL A 51 -1.71 10.42 18.40
CA VAL A 51 -1.24 9.76 17.16
C VAL A 51 -0.90 8.30 17.41
N PHE A 52 -0.18 7.98 18.50
CA PHE A 52 0.19 6.62 18.84
C PHE A 52 -1.03 5.74 19.17
N ILE A 53 -2.01 6.27 19.92
CA ILE A 53 -3.26 5.56 20.20
C ILE A 53 -3.97 5.20 18.90
N GLU A 54 -4.09 6.15 17.98
CA GLU A 54 -4.77 5.90 16.72
C GLU A 54 -3.97 5.00 15.76
N LEU A 55 -2.65 5.02 15.82
CA LEU A 55 -1.82 4.03 15.14
C LEU A 55 -2.09 2.62 15.66
N MET A 56 -2.26 2.44 16.97
CA MET A 56 -2.60 1.14 17.56
C MET A 56 -4.03 0.70 17.21
N ASN A 57 -5.00 1.62 17.21
CA ASN A 57 -6.36 1.31 16.74
C ASN A 57 -6.37 0.89 15.27
N LEU A 58 -5.64 1.60 14.40
CA LEU A 58 -5.48 1.23 13.00
C LEU A 58 -4.78 -0.13 12.84
N THR A 59 -3.82 -0.44 13.71
CA THR A 59 -3.13 -1.73 13.72
C THR A 59 -4.09 -2.87 14.08
N ASP A 60 -5.08 -2.62 14.93
CA ASP A 60 -6.16 -3.57 15.23
C ASP A 60 -7.05 -3.80 14.00
N VAL A 61 -7.34 -2.76 13.20
CA VAL A 61 -8.04 -2.91 11.91
C VAL A 61 -7.20 -3.70 10.91
N LEU A 62 -5.89 -3.42 10.83
CA LEU A 62 -4.95 -4.16 9.98
C LEU A 62 -4.92 -5.65 10.32
N ASP A 63 -4.98 -6.02 11.61
CA ASP A 63 -5.03 -7.42 12.05
C ASP A 63 -6.19 -8.18 11.41
N HIS A 64 -7.39 -7.59 11.37
CA HIS A 64 -8.55 -8.19 10.68
C HIS A 64 -8.33 -8.33 9.17
N CYS A 65 -7.63 -7.38 8.55
CA CYS A 65 -7.28 -7.48 7.13
C CYS A 65 -6.33 -8.66 6.90
N LEU A 66 -5.28 -8.77 7.71
CA LEU A 66 -4.30 -9.85 7.63
C LEU A 66 -4.96 -11.21 7.86
N GLU A 67 -5.85 -11.34 8.84
CA GLU A 67 -6.61 -12.59 9.05
C GLU A 67 -7.33 -13.04 7.76
N GLN A 68 -7.91 -12.13 6.99
CA GLN A 68 -8.55 -12.49 5.71
C GLN A 68 -7.54 -12.90 4.64
N VAL A 69 -6.38 -12.24 4.57
CA VAL A 69 -5.33 -12.59 3.59
C VAL A 69 -4.78 -13.99 3.86
N TYR A 70 -4.58 -14.36 5.13
CA TYR A 70 -3.97 -15.65 5.51
C TYR A 70 -4.98 -16.79 5.73
N THR A 71 -6.30 -16.54 5.65
CA THR A 71 -7.31 -17.59 5.85
C THR A 71 -7.50 -18.41 4.56
N ILE A 72 -6.95 -19.63 4.54
CA ILE A 72 -7.02 -20.56 3.40
C ILE A 72 -8.43 -21.16 3.21
N ARG A 73 -9.25 -21.24 4.27
CA ARG A 73 -10.57 -21.89 4.20
C ARG A 73 -11.66 -20.90 3.78
N THR A 74 -12.11 -21.02 2.53
CA THR A 74 -13.10 -20.15 1.87
C THR A 74 -14.51 -20.20 2.46
N GLU A 75 -14.85 -21.26 3.21
CA GLU A 75 -16.20 -21.53 3.71
C GLU A 75 -16.72 -20.49 4.74
N THR A 76 -15.83 -19.66 5.29
CA THR A 76 -16.15 -18.61 6.27
C THR A 76 -15.82 -17.20 5.78
N GLN A 77 -15.66 -16.97 4.46
CA GLN A 77 -15.46 -15.62 3.93
C GLN A 77 -16.74 -14.79 4.08
N GLY A 78 -16.96 -14.29 5.29
CA GLY A 78 -17.88 -13.20 5.55
C GLY A 78 -17.49 -12.02 4.66
N SER A 79 -18.42 -11.64 3.78
CA SER A 79 -18.48 -10.45 2.94
C SER A 79 -17.37 -9.42 3.20
N SER A 80 -16.50 -9.16 2.21
CA SER A 80 -15.43 -8.12 2.24
C SER A 80 -15.90 -6.76 2.75
N LYS A 81 -17.20 -6.48 2.58
CA LYS A 81 -17.92 -5.33 3.17
C LYS A 81 -17.67 -5.14 4.67
N ASN A 82 -17.26 -6.16 5.42
CA ASN A 82 -16.92 -6.00 6.83
C ASN A 82 -15.60 -5.23 7.01
N LEU A 83 -14.56 -5.49 6.22
CA LEU A 83 -13.26 -4.81 6.41
C LEU A 83 -13.30 -3.33 6.02
N GLU A 84 -13.90 -3.02 4.86
CA GLU A 84 -14.11 -1.64 4.43
C GLU A 84 -14.95 -0.88 5.46
N LEU A 85 -15.98 -1.52 6.02
CA LEU A 85 -16.78 -0.96 7.10
C LEU A 85 -15.97 -0.73 8.38
N GLU A 86 -15.12 -1.67 8.81
CA GLU A 86 -14.28 -1.50 10.00
C GLU A 86 -13.29 -0.34 9.84
N LEU A 87 -12.64 -0.22 8.68
CA LEU A 87 -11.77 0.93 8.41
C LEU A 87 -12.56 2.24 8.40
N ASN A 88 -13.74 2.27 7.76
CA ASN A 88 -14.58 3.47 7.74
C ASN A 88 -15.09 3.84 9.13
N LYS A 89 -15.48 2.87 9.96
CA LYS A 89 -15.84 3.10 11.37
C LYS A 89 -14.69 3.72 12.15
N TRP A 90 -13.47 3.24 11.93
CA TRP A 90 -12.29 3.84 12.55
C TRP A 90 -12.10 5.28 12.05
N VAL A 91 -12.18 5.54 10.74
CA VAL A 91 -12.08 6.92 10.20
C VAL A 91 -13.18 7.84 10.78
N ASP A 92 -14.40 7.33 10.94
CA ASP A 92 -15.53 8.08 11.47
C ASP A 92 -15.43 8.34 12.98
N SER A 93 -14.71 7.50 13.73
CA SER A 93 -14.45 7.73 15.16
C SER A 93 -13.40 8.84 15.40
N LEU A 94 -12.55 9.14 14.42
CA LEU A 94 -11.51 10.15 14.55
C LEU A 94 -12.09 11.55 14.72
N THR A 95 -11.47 12.32 15.63
CA THR A 95 -11.82 13.71 15.92
C THR A 95 -10.60 14.63 15.84
N GLY A 96 -10.84 15.95 15.88
CA GLY A 96 -9.78 16.96 15.99
C GLY A 96 -8.74 16.90 14.87
N ASP A 97 -7.47 17.04 15.25
CA ASP A 97 -6.35 17.08 14.30
C ASP A 97 -6.00 15.71 13.72
N ILE A 98 -6.25 14.61 14.44
CA ILE A 98 -6.05 13.26 13.89
C ILE A 98 -6.96 13.00 12.69
N ARG A 99 -8.22 13.44 12.76
CA ARG A 99 -9.13 13.37 11.61
C ARG A 99 -8.60 14.15 10.40
N LYS A 100 -7.97 15.30 10.63
CA LYS A 100 -7.37 16.14 9.56
C LYS A 100 -6.11 15.51 8.97
N ILE A 101 -5.32 14.79 9.77
CA ILE A 101 -4.20 13.96 9.29
C ILE A 101 -4.74 12.91 8.32
N ILE A 102 -5.73 12.13 8.73
CA ILE A 102 -6.23 10.98 7.97
C ILE A 102 -6.99 11.39 6.70
N ILE A 103 -7.95 12.31 6.80
CA ILE A 103 -8.85 12.65 5.68
C ILE A 103 -8.20 13.62 4.70
N ARG A 104 -7.41 14.58 5.20
CA ARG A 104 -6.88 15.68 4.38
C ARG A 104 -5.37 15.60 4.13
N GLY A 105 -4.64 14.70 4.81
CA GLY A 105 -3.18 14.71 4.75
C GLY A 105 -2.55 15.97 5.35
N SER A 106 -3.27 16.66 6.24
CA SER A 106 -2.82 17.93 6.85
C SER A 106 -2.35 17.73 8.29
N ASN A 107 -1.76 18.75 8.93
CA ASN A 107 -1.23 18.68 10.30
C ASN A 107 -0.13 17.61 10.49
N LEU A 108 0.69 17.38 9.46
CA LEU A 108 1.80 16.42 9.50
C LEU A 108 2.99 16.88 10.38
N ASN A 109 2.88 18.03 11.05
CA ASN A 109 3.90 18.52 11.98
C ASN A 109 3.80 17.88 13.37
N ILE A 110 2.70 17.16 13.66
CA ILE A 110 2.54 16.43 14.92
C ILE A 110 3.46 15.20 14.88
N PRO A 111 4.24 14.90 15.94
CA PRO A 111 5.13 13.75 15.95
C PRO A 111 4.42 12.42 15.62
N GLY A 112 4.94 11.69 14.64
CA GLY A 112 4.42 10.45 14.11
C GLY A 112 3.24 10.58 13.15
N ALA A 113 2.75 11.79 12.85
CA ALA A 113 1.56 12.00 12.02
C ALA A 113 1.76 11.54 10.57
N SER A 114 2.92 11.81 9.99
CA SER A 114 3.27 11.36 8.63
C SER A 114 3.27 9.84 8.52
N ASN A 115 3.85 9.16 9.53
CA ASN A 115 3.83 7.72 9.62
C ASN A 115 2.41 7.17 9.78
N LEU A 116 1.57 7.78 10.63
CA LEU A 116 0.16 7.38 10.79
C LEU A 116 -0.63 7.54 9.48
N ARG A 117 -0.41 8.64 8.74
CA ARG A 117 -1.05 8.87 7.45
C ARG A 117 -0.61 7.82 6.42
N LEU A 118 0.68 7.51 6.33
CA LEU A 118 1.18 6.47 5.45
C LEU A 118 0.63 5.09 5.84
N ALA A 119 0.61 4.77 7.12
CA ALA A 119 0.03 3.54 7.65
C ALA A 119 -1.45 3.39 7.23
N TYR A 120 -2.26 4.44 7.36
CA TYR A 120 -3.65 4.39 6.91
C TYR A 120 -3.78 4.15 5.40
N LEU A 121 -2.96 4.83 4.58
CA LEU A 121 -2.94 4.61 3.14
C LEU A 121 -2.49 3.20 2.76
N ALA A 122 -1.51 2.64 3.49
CA ALA A 122 -1.07 1.27 3.32
C ALA A 122 -2.19 0.26 3.61
N THR A 123 -2.92 0.45 4.72
CA THR A 123 -4.09 -0.39 5.06
C THR A 123 -5.18 -0.26 3.99
N ARG A 124 -5.46 0.95 3.48
CA ARG A 124 -6.40 1.13 2.36
C ARG A 124 -5.97 0.40 1.09
N LEU A 125 -4.69 0.51 0.72
CA LEU A 125 -4.15 -0.16 -0.46
C LEU A 125 -4.25 -1.69 -0.32
N LEU A 126 -4.00 -2.23 0.88
CA LEU A 126 -4.22 -3.63 1.20
C LEU A 126 -5.68 -4.05 1.03
N LEU A 127 -6.64 -3.25 1.50
CA LEU A 127 -8.06 -3.54 1.31
C LEU A 127 -8.42 -3.62 -0.17
N TRP A 128 -7.96 -2.66 -0.97
CA TRP A 128 -8.19 -2.68 -2.41
C TRP A 128 -7.60 -3.92 -3.06
N ARG A 129 -6.40 -4.34 -2.65
CA ARG A 129 -5.80 -5.59 -3.11
C ARG A 129 -6.70 -6.79 -2.81
N ILE A 130 -7.16 -6.94 -1.57
CA ILE A 130 -8.05 -8.03 -1.15
C ILE A 130 -9.34 -8.04 -1.99
N ASP A 131 -9.95 -6.88 -2.20
CA ASP A 131 -11.18 -6.76 -2.99
C ASP A 131 -10.95 -7.10 -4.47
N LEU A 132 -9.86 -6.61 -5.07
CA LEU A 132 -9.50 -6.92 -6.46
C LEU A 132 -9.22 -8.42 -6.66
N ASP A 133 -8.51 -9.05 -5.72
CA ASP A 133 -8.20 -10.49 -5.78
C ASP A 133 -9.49 -11.33 -5.69
N ARG A 134 -10.43 -10.94 -4.83
CA ARG A 134 -11.74 -11.60 -4.73
C ARG A 134 -12.58 -11.46 -6.00
N GLU A 135 -12.65 -10.26 -6.56
CA GLU A 135 -13.44 -9.98 -7.76
C GLU A 135 -12.87 -10.73 -8.97
N ARG A 136 -11.55 -10.91 -9.06
CA ARG A 136 -10.89 -11.75 -10.09
C ARG A 136 -11.25 -13.23 -9.97
N GLN A 137 -11.52 -13.72 -8.76
CA GLN A 137 -11.91 -15.11 -8.50
C GLN A 137 -13.42 -15.36 -8.62
N ALA A 138 -14.24 -14.31 -8.62
CA ALA A 138 -15.69 -14.43 -8.66
C ALA A 138 -16.21 -14.85 -10.05
N PRO A 139 -17.10 -15.84 -10.17
CA PRO A 139 -17.69 -16.21 -11.45
C PRO A 139 -18.64 -15.10 -11.95
N GLY A 140 -18.34 -14.53 -13.12
CA GLY A 140 -19.17 -13.49 -13.74
C GLY A 140 -18.75 -12.05 -13.45
N THR A 141 -17.47 -11.80 -13.17
CA THR A 141 -16.87 -10.48 -12.94
C THR A 141 -17.41 -9.42 -13.91
N ASN A 142 -17.99 -8.35 -13.37
CA ASN A 142 -18.42 -7.21 -14.16
C ASN A 142 -17.22 -6.29 -14.45
N ALA A 143 -16.86 -6.14 -15.72
CA ALA A 143 -15.75 -5.28 -16.15
C ALA A 143 -15.86 -3.84 -15.65
N GLU A 144 -17.08 -3.28 -15.55
CA GLU A 144 -17.29 -1.92 -15.03
C GLU A 144 -17.01 -1.84 -13.52
N GLN A 145 -17.40 -2.86 -12.75
CA GLN A 145 -17.13 -2.91 -11.31
C GLN A 145 -15.63 -3.06 -11.04
N MET A 146 -14.96 -3.92 -11.80
CA MET A 146 -13.50 -4.07 -11.75
C MET A 146 -12.80 -2.74 -12.06
N ALA A 147 -13.19 -2.05 -13.13
CA ALA A 147 -12.60 -0.76 -13.51
C ALA A 147 -12.78 0.30 -12.41
N ASN A 148 -13.95 0.36 -11.77
CA ASN A 148 -14.21 1.27 -10.65
C ASN A 148 -13.32 0.97 -9.44
N ARG A 149 -13.13 -0.31 -9.10
CA ARG A 149 -12.24 -0.73 -7.99
C ARG A 149 -10.78 -0.40 -8.27
N VAL A 150 -10.31 -0.63 -9.50
CA VAL A 150 -8.95 -0.25 -9.93
C VAL A 150 -8.76 1.26 -9.86
N MET A 151 -9.77 2.06 -10.24
CA MET A 151 -9.71 3.52 -10.15
C MET A 151 -9.57 4.01 -8.71
N GLU A 152 -10.34 3.47 -7.77
CA GLU A 152 -10.26 3.81 -6.34
C GLU A 152 -8.91 3.39 -5.71
N ALA A 153 -8.41 2.22 -6.09
CA ALA A 153 -7.09 1.75 -5.69
C ALA A 153 -5.98 2.68 -6.21
N ARG A 154 -6.07 3.09 -7.48
CA ARG A 154 -5.16 4.06 -8.10
C ARG A 154 -5.20 5.43 -7.43
N ARG A 155 -6.36 5.90 -7.01
CA ARG A 155 -6.49 7.13 -6.22
C ARG A 155 -5.80 7.01 -4.86
N THR A 156 -5.87 5.84 -4.23
CA THR A 156 -5.14 5.59 -2.97
C THR A 156 -3.62 5.59 -3.20
N ALA A 157 -3.16 5.02 -4.32
CA ALA A 157 -1.75 5.11 -4.71
C ALA A 157 -1.33 6.56 -4.98
N GLU A 158 -2.18 7.37 -5.64
CA GLU A 158 -1.96 8.80 -5.84
C GLU A 158 -1.80 9.54 -4.51
N ASP A 159 -2.66 9.29 -3.53
CA ASP A 159 -2.56 9.88 -2.20
C ASP A 159 -1.20 9.56 -1.53
N ILE A 160 -0.60 8.38 -1.80
CA ILE A 160 0.73 8.00 -1.30
C ILE A 160 1.81 8.80 -2.02
N VAL A 161 1.72 8.95 -3.34
CA VAL A 161 2.68 9.76 -4.12
C VAL A 161 2.66 11.21 -3.65
N VAL A 162 1.47 11.80 -3.51
CA VAL A 162 1.29 13.18 -3.03
C VAL A 162 1.82 13.33 -1.60
N LEU A 163 1.52 12.38 -0.70
CA LEU A 163 2.07 12.41 0.65
C LEU A 163 3.60 12.51 0.65
N VAL A 164 4.28 11.66 -0.13
CA VAL A 164 5.75 11.64 -0.19
C VAL A 164 6.30 12.93 -0.80
N GLN A 165 5.65 13.47 -1.84
CA GLN A 165 6.02 14.74 -2.46
C GLN A 165 5.92 15.93 -1.49
N GLU A 166 4.95 15.91 -0.59
CA GLU A 166 4.67 17.00 0.35
C GLU A 166 5.47 16.91 1.66
N LEU A 167 6.25 15.83 1.89
CA LEU A 167 7.09 15.72 3.08
C LEU A 167 8.16 16.82 3.11
N GLY A 168 8.12 17.65 4.14
CA GLY A 168 9.17 18.61 4.45
C GLY A 168 10.23 18.04 5.38
N GLU A 169 11.30 18.80 5.60
CA GLU A 169 12.43 18.42 6.47
C GLU A 169 11.99 17.95 7.87
N ALA A 170 11.02 18.65 8.47
CA ALA A 170 10.49 18.29 9.78
C ALA A 170 9.81 16.91 9.78
N GLN A 171 9.07 16.57 8.72
CA GLN A 171 8.42 15.27 8.56
C GLN A 171 9.42 14.15 8.27
N LEU A 172 10.46 14.44 7.48
CA LEU A 172 11.50 13.47 7.14
C LEU A 172 12.33 13.08 8.37
N GLY A 173 12.59 14.04 9.27
CA GLY A 173 13.29 13.82 10.55
C GLY A 173 12.42 13.30 11.70
N ASP A 174 11.14 13.03 11.45
CA ASP A 174 10.19 12.54 12.45
C ASP A 174 10.25 11.00 12.61
N TYR A 175 9.42 10.44 13.49
CA TYR A 175 9.28 9.01 13.66
C TYR A 175 8.66 8.33 12.42
N TRP A 176 9.35 7.30 11.93
CA TRP A 176 8.88 6.38 10.90
C TRP A 176 9.02 4.95 11.37
N LEU A 177 7.97 4.14 11.18
CA LEU A 177 8.04 2.70 11.39
C LEU A 177 8.72 2.09 10.15
N PRO A 178 9.92 1.49 10.26
CA PRO A 178 10.70 1.09 9.08
C PRO A 178 9.97 0.12 8.14
N VAL A 179 9.15 -0.78 8.70
CA VAL A 179 8.40 -1.76 7.90
C VAL A 179 7.26 -1.15 7.10
N VAL A 180 6.77 0.05 7.46
CA VAL A 180 5.74 0.74 6.67
C VAL A 180 6.31 1.26 5.35
N ALA A 181 7.64 1.42 5.26
CA ALA A 181 8.33 1.83 4.03
C ALA A 181 8.10 0.91 2.83
N PHE A 182 7.83 -0.38 3.07
CA PHE A 182 7.48 -1.34 2.01
C PHE A 182 6.21 -0.95 1.25
N THR A 183 5.40 -0.06 1.83
CA THR A 183 4.26 0.56 1.13
C THR A 183 4.71 1.27 -0.15
N PHE A 184 5.91 1.86 -0.20
CA PHE A 184 6.41 2.50 -1.41
C PHE A 184 6.62 1.48 -2.54
N SER A 185 7.30 0.36 -2.26
CA SER A 185 7.48 -0.72 -3.23
C SER A 185 6.14 -1.32 -3.67
N ALA A 186 5.22 -1.54 -2.73
CA ALA A 186 3.88 -2.04 -3.04
C ALA A 186 3.10 -1.07 -3.95
N THR A 187 3.23 0.23 -3.70
CA THR A 187 2.59 1.29 -4.50
C THR A 187 3.15 1.34 -5.92
N VAL A 188 4.48 1.32 -6.06
CA VAL A 188 5.14 1.30 -7.39
C VAL A 188 4.75 0.05 -8.17
N THR A 189 4.79 -1.12 -7.53
CA THR A 189 4.40 -2.40 -8.16
C THR A 189 2.94 -2.36 -8.63
N PHE A 190 2.03 -1.84 -7.80
CA PHE A 190 0.63 -1.66 -8.16
C PHE A 190 0.46 -0.72 -9.36
N LEU A 191 1.14 0.42 -9.37
CA LEU A 191 1.07 1.40 -10.47
C LEU A 191 1.64 0.85 -11.79
N ILE A 192 2.73 0.08 -11.73
CA ILE A 192 3.27 -0.64 -12.90
C ILE A 192 2.21 -1.62 -13.43
N ARG A 193 1.57 -2.38 -12.54
CA ARG A 193 0.51 -3.32 -12.94
C ARG A 193 -0.66 -2.59 -13.60
N CYS A 194 -1.11 -1.46 -13.07
CA CYS A 194 -2.12 -0.63 -13.72
C CYS A 194 -1.67 -0.17 -15.12
N ALA A 195 -0.44 0.33 -15.25
CA ALA A 195 0.08 0.78 -16.54
C ALA A 195 0.06 -0.35 -17.61
N LEU A 196 0.45 -1.56 -17.21
CA LEU A 196 0.54 -2.72 -18.09
C LEU A 196 -0.83 -3.34 -18.42
N GLU A 197 -1.73 -3.46 -17.43
CA GLU A 197 -3.00 -4.16 -17.59
C GLU A 197 -4.12 -3.25 -18.14
N THR A 198 -4.13 -1.94 -17.82
CA THR A 198 -5.29 -1.06 -18.12
C THR A 198 -4.96 0.10 -19.06
N GLU A 199 -3.71 0.53 -19.17
CA GLU A 199 -3.34 1.75 -19.93
C GLU A 199 -2.51 1.46 -21.19
N GLN A 200 -2.28 0.19 -21.54
CA GLN A 200 -1.40 -0.21 -22.64
C GLN A 200 -1.80 0.35 -24.02
N ALA A 201 -3.10 0.59 -24.24
CA ALA A 201 -3.63 1.08 -25.52
C ALA A 201 -3.10 2.47 -25.94
N ALA A 202 -2.64 3.30 -25.00
CA ALA A 202 -2.09 4.63 -25.27
C ALA A 202 -0.55 4.64 -25.40
N GLY A 203 0.11 3.49 -25.22
CA GLY A 203 1.56 3.36 -25.10
C GLY A 203 2.03 3.57 -23.66
N LEU A 204 2.91 2.68 -23.17
CA LEU A 204 3.35 2.66 -21.77
C LEU A 204 4.02 3.96 -21.32
N ALA A 205 4.80 4.60 -22.19
CA ALA A 205 5.44 5.88 -21.90
C ALA A 205 4.45 7.03 -21.63
N GLN A 206 3.19 6.91 -22.07
CA GLN A 206 2.12 7.89 -21.84
C GLN A 206 1.17 7.48 -20.69
N SER A 207 1.46 6.36 -20.02
CA SER A 207 0.66 5.89 -18.88
C SER A 207 0.73 6.88 -17.72
N GLY A 208 -0.43 7.30 -17.25
CA GLY A 208 -0.54 8.14 -16.05
C GLY A 208 -0.07 7.40 -14.81
N SER A 209 -0.36 6.10 -14.71
CA SER A 209 0.10 5.26 -13.60
C SER A 209 1.63 5.08 -13.58
N LEU A 210 2.25 4.86 -14.75
CA LEU A 210 3.70 4.75 -14.84
C LEU A 210 4.41 6.07 -14.49
N ARG A 211 3.85 7.21 -14.89
CA ARG A 211 4.36 8.52 -14.51
C ARG A 211 4.29 8.75 -13.00
N MET A 212 3.18 8.39 -12.35
CA MET A 212 3.07 8.48 -10.89
C MET A 212 4.11 7.63 -10.16
N ALA A 213 4.41 6.43 -10.68
CA ALA A 213 5.46 5.58 -10.14
C ALA A 213 6.85 6.25 -10.26
N SER A 214 7.15 6.86 -11.42
CA SER A 214 8.36 7.66 -11.61
C SER A 214 8.45 8.83 -10.64
N ASP A 215 7.35 9.59 -10.50
CA ASP A 215 7.29 10.77 -9.62
C ASP A 215 7.53 10.41 -8.15
N LEU A 216 7.04 9.24 -7.71
CA LEU A 216 7.31 8.70 -6.39
C LEU A 216 8.80 8.39 -6.21
N LEU A 217 9.43 7.68 -7.15
CA LEU A 217 10.86 7.36 -7.10
C LEU A 217 11.74 8.61 -7.12
N ASP A 218 11.39 9.60 -7.93
CA ASP A 218 12.12 10.88 -7.98
C ASP A 218 12.01 11.65 -6.66
N SER A 219 10.84 11.61 -6.01
CA SER A 219 10.65 12.22 -4.69
C SER A 219 11.48 11.51 -3.62
N LEU A 220 11.47 10.17 -3.58
CA LEU A 220 12.30 9.38 -2.67
C LEU A 220 13.80 9.67 -2.88
N ARG A 221 14.25 9.73 -4.14
CA ARG A 221 15.64 10.04 -4.49
C ARG A 221 16.04 11.46 -4.06
N SER A 222 15.14 12.43 -4.22
CA SER A 222 15.33 13.80 -3.76
C SER A 222 15.49 13.86 -2.24
N HIS A 223 14.61 13.16 -1.50
CA HIS A 223 14.66 13.11 -0.03
C HIS A 223 15.92 12.44 0.49
N HIS A 224 16.34 11.32 -0.11
CA HIS A 224 17.60 10.67 0.22
C HIS A 224 18.80 11.62 -0.03
N LYS A 225 18.85 12.26 -1.20
CA LYS A 225 19.98 13.12 -1.58
C LYS A 225 20.08 14.39 -0.71
N ASN A 226 18.95 15.00 -0.39
CA ASN A 226 18.93 16.32 0.26
C ASN A 226 18.93 16.22 1.79
N PHE A 227 18.32 15.16 2.35
CA PHE A 227 18.11 15.02 3.79
C PHE A 227 18.68 13.70 4.37
N GLY A 228 19.24 12.82 3.55
CA GLY A 228 19.73 11.51 4.00
C GLY A 228 18.61 10.56 4.42
N TRP A 229 17.37 10.79 3.97
CA TRP A 229 16.22 9.97 4.30
C TRP A 229 16.26 8.66 3.51
N ASP A 230 16.62 7.58 4.19
CA ASP A 230 16.89 6.25 3.61
C ASP A 230 15.69 5.30 3.60
N LEU A 231 14.55 5.75 4.13
CA LEU A 231 13.33 4.93 4.24
C LEU A 231 12.88 4.39 2.87
N GLY A 232 13.11 5.14 1.79
CA GLY A 232 12.76 4.77 0.42
C GLY A 232 13.77 3.86 -0.31
N ASP A 233 14.92 3.54 0.28
CA ASP A 233 16.06 2.96 -0.45
C ASP A 233 15.75 1.58 -1.03
N ILE A 234 14.99 0.74 -0.32
CA ILE A 234 14.55 -0.58 -0.82
C ILE A 234 13.70 -0.41 -2.08
N CYS A 235 12.74 0.52 -2.07
CA CYS A 235 11.89 0.81 -3.22
C CYS A 235 12.70 1.33 -4.41
N LEU A 236 13.66 2.24 -4.14
CA LEU A 236 14.57 2.75 -5.16
C LEU A 236 15.39 1.63 -5.81
N ALA A 237 15.98 0.74 -4.99
CA ALA A 237 16.79 -0.37 -5.47
C ALA A 237 15.99 -1.38 -6.29
N GLN A 238 14.73 -1.64 -5.91
CA GLN A 238 13.88 -2.63 -6.59
C GLN A 238 13.31 -2.12 -7.92
N HIS A 239 12.99 -0.83 -8.02
CA HIS A 239 12.10 -0.36 -9.10
C HIS A 239 12.71 0.68 -10.05
N SER A 240 13.81 1.36 -9.69
CA SER A 240 14.37 2.44 -10.53
C SER A 240 14.69 1.98 -11.95
N ASP A 241 15.45 0.89 -12.09
CA ASP A 241 15.86 0.38 -13.40
C ASP A 241 14.67 -0.13 -14.23
N VAL A 242 13.64 -0.67 -13.57
CA VAL A 242 12.46 -1.21 -14.24
C VAL A 242 11.62 -0.07 -14.83
N ILE A 243 11.35 0.97 -14.04
CA ILE A 243 10.61 2.15 -14.49
C ILE A 243 11.35 2.85 -15.65
N ASP A 244 12.67 3.02 -15.53
CA ASP A 244 13.50 3.64 -16.57
C ASP A 244 13.43 2.87 -17.91
N LYS A 245 13.37 1.54 -17.86
CA LYS A 245 13.22 0.70 -19.06
C LYS A 245 11.82 0.81 -19.65
N LEU A 246 10.78 0.78 -18.81
CA LEU A 246 9.39 0.86 -19.25
C LEU A 246 9.07 2.22 -19.89
N LEU A 247 9.60 3.33 -19.35
CA LEU A 247 9.43 4.67 -19.91
C LEU A 247 10.13 4.86 -21.27
N LYS A 248 11.21 4.11 -21.52
CA LYS A 248 11.96 4.14 -22.79
C LYS A 248 11.41 3.19 -23.85
N SER A 249 10.45 2.34 -23.51
CA SER A 249 9.84 1.42 -24.47
C SER A 249 8.97 2.20 -25.46
N GLU A 250 9.39 2.26 -26.73
CA GLU A 250 8.59 2.84 -27.81
C GLU A 250 7.33 2.01 -28.11
N PRO A 251 6.23 2.64 -28.56
CA PRO A 251 5.08 1.90 -29.07
C PRO A 251 5.48 1.10 -30.33
N PRO A 252 4.86 -0.07 -30.59
CA PRO A 252 5.13 -0.81 -31.81
C PRO A 252 4.81 0.08 -33.02
N ILE A 253 5.81 0.33 -33.87
CA ILE A 253 5.61 1.01 -35.14
C ILE A 253 4.70 0.11 -35.99
N GLU A 254 3.47 0.56 -36.25
CA GLU A 254 2.64 -0.05 -37.30
C GLU A 254 3.35 0.14 -38.64
N SER A 255 4.11 -0.86 -39.08
CA SER A 255 4.60 -0.90 -40.46
C SER A 255 3.39 -1.08 -41.37
N SER A 256 3.02 0.00 -42.03
CA SER A 256 2.01 0.04 -43.08
C SER A 256 2.30 -1.02 -44.15
N GLY A 257 1.34 -1.94 -44.32
CA GLY A 257 1.18 -2.76 -45.52
C GLY A 257 1.97 -4.07 -45.53
N GLU A 258 1.35 -5.14 -45.05
CA GLU A 258 1.19 -6.38 -45.81
C GLU A 258 0.28 -7.34 -45.02
N THR A 259 -0.78 -7.78 -45.68
CA THR A 259 -1.74 -8.77 -45.19
C THR A 259 -1.04 -10.09 -44.86
N ASN A 260 -0.81 -10.36 -43.58
CA ASN A 260 -0.58 -11.71 -43.07
C ASN A 260 -1.48 -11.94 -41.86
N VAL A 261 -2.48 -12.78 -42.05
CA VAL A 261 -3.53 -13.13 -41.07
C VAL A 261 -3.02 -14.09 -39.98
N GLU A 262 -1.72 -14.40 -39.92
CA GLU A 262 -1.17 -15.44 -39.02
C GLU A 262 -0.28 -14.93 -37.88
N LEU A 263 -0.14 -13.62 -37.65
CA LEU A 263 0.68 -13.08 -36.54
C LEU A 263 -0.10 -12.17 -35.57
N ARG A 264 -1.38 -12.47 -35.32
CA ARG A 264 -2.06 -12.03 -34.08
C ARG A 264 -1.75 -12.99 -32.93
N GLN A 265 -0.48 -13.31 -32.72
CA GLN A 265 -0.06 -13.69 -31.37
C GLN A 265 -0.05 -12.41 -30.57
N ASN A 266 -1.13 -12.20 -29.81
CA ASN A 266 -1.19 -11.17 -28.80
C ASN A 266 0.15 -11.20 -28.07
N PHE A 267 0.92 -10.12 -28.16
CA PHE A 267 2.04 -9.88 -27.24
C PHE A 267 1.40 -9.48 -25.90
N VAL A 268 0.63 -10.40 -25.32
CA VAL A 268 0.47 -10.49 -23.87
C VAL A 268 1.87 -10.86 -23.44
N PRO A 269 2.63 -9.97 -22.77
CA PRO A 269 3.77 -10.45 -22.00
C PRO A 269 3.19 -11.56 -21.14
N ASP A 270 3.71 -12.78 -21.29
CA ASP A 270 3.24 -13.95 -20.57
C ASP A 270 2.97 -13.53 -19.12
N MET A 271 1.74 -13.70 -18.62
CA MET A 271 1.39 -13.29 -17.25
C MET A 271 2.36 -13.93 -16.25
N ALA A 272 2.91 -15.11 -16.62
CA ALA A 272 3.99 -15.77 -15.91
C ALA A 272 5.28 -14.92 -15.83
N PHE A 273 5.66 -14.14 -16.85
CA PHE A 273 6.85 -13.29 -16.83
C PHE A 273 6.71 -12.09 -15.89
N ILE A 274 5.51 -11.52 -15.77
CA ILE A 274 5.25 -10.42 -14.83
C ILE A 274 5.10 -10.95 -13.39
N ASP A 275 4.45 -12.09 -13.19
CA ASP A 275 4.44 -12.81 -11.90
C ASP A 275 5.86 -13.27 -11.49
N ASP A 276 6.73 -13.62 -12.44
CA ASP A 276 8.12 -14.01 -12.17
C ASP A 276 9.02 -12.78 -11.88
N MET A 277 8.72 -11.61 -12.47
CA MET A 277 9.44 -10.34 -12.22
C MET A 277 8.97 -9.62 -10.96
N PHE A 278 7.70 -9.75 -10.62
CA PHE A 278 7.08 -9.19 -9.43
C PHE A 278 6.31 -10.30 -8.72
N PRO A 279 7.01 -11.32 -8.18
CA PRO A 279 6.35 -12.30 -7.35
C PRO A 279 5.63 -11.48 -6.29
N SER A 280 4.31 -11.60 -6.28
CA SER A 280 3.58 -11.17 -5.13
C SER A 280 4.30 -11.84 -3.95
N THR A 281 4.51 -11.14 -2.84
CA THR A 281 5.10 -11.73 -1.61
C THR A 281 4.35 -12.98 -1.13
N TRP A 282 3.26 -13.35 -1.82
CA TRP A 282 2.32 -14.42 -1.59
C TRP A 282 2.36 -15.52 -2.66
N ASP A 283 3.00 -15.30 -3.81
CA ASP A 283 3.19 -16.33 -4.83
C ASP A 283 4.18 -17.40 -4.30
N ILE A 284 5.04 -17.01 -3.36
CA ILE A 284 5.88 -17.92 -2.57
C ILE A 284 5.04 -18.97 -1.82
N LEU A 285 3.82 -18.62 -1.39
CA LEU A 285 2.93 -19.55 -0.69
C LEU A 285 2.15 -20.48 -1.63
N GLN A 286 2.02 -20.14 -2.92
CA GLN A 286 1.40 -21.01 -3.91
C GLN A 286 2.35 -22.10 -4.44
N ILE A 287 3.66 -21.98 -4.19
CA ILE A 287 4.68 -22.95 -4.63
C ILE A 287 4.77 -24.17 -3.66
N MET A 288 3.94 -24.24 -2.62
CA MET A 288 3.95 -25.31 -1.60
C MET A 288 2.82 -26.34 -1.73
N GLU A 289 2.23 -26.53 -2.92
CA GLU A 289 1.38 -27.70 -3.25
C GLU A 289 2.07 -28.70 -4.18
#